data_AF-A0A2H0QG48-F1
#
_entry.id   AF-A0A2H0QG48-F1
#
_cell.length_a   1.000
_cell.length_b   1.000
_cell.length_c   1.000
_cell.angle_alpha   90.00
_cell.angle_beta   90.00
_cell.angle_gamma   90.00
#
_symmetry.space_group_name_H-M   'P 1'
#
loop_
_entity.id
_entity.type
_entity.pdbx_description
1 polymer ?
#
loop_
_entity_poly.entity_id
_entity_poly.type
_entity_poly.pdbx_seq_one_letter_code
_entity_poly.pdbx_strand_id
1 'polypeptide(L)'
;MATKKEIVNEDNFEELLLKSANEILEHVRGERQLKSHFATKIAEPPMYSKAKIKKIRASLGLSQAVFASIFGVTTSAVQHWEQGLRVMPAPACRLLSMIEKDPETVFDLISDDKAS
;
A
#
# COMPACT_ATOMS: atom_id res chain seq x y z
N MET A 1 1.96 19.46 25.46
CA MET A 1 3.43 19.54 25.67
C MET A 1 4.06 18.34 25.00
N ALA A 2 4.92 18.54 24.00
CA ALA A 2 5.65 17.45 23.37
C ALA A 2 6.72 16.94 24.35
N THR A 3 6.66 15.66 24.71
CA THR A 3 7.66 15.02 25.56
C THR A 3 9.00 15.06 24.82
N LYS A 4 9.97 15.81 25.36
CA LYS A 4 11.34 15.84 24.85
C LYS A 4 11.88 14.42 24.91
N LYS A 5 12.19 13.83 23.75
CA LYS A 5 12.78 12.49 23.69
C LYS A 5 14.14 12.56 24.38
N GLU A 6 14.28 11.87 25.50
CA GLU A 6 15.51 11.79 26.26
C GLU A 6 16.57 11.10 25.36
N ILE A 7 17.70 11.77 25.14
CA ILE A 7 18.75 11.28 24.24
C ILE A 7 19.67 10.38 25.06
N VAL A 8 19.92 9.18 24.55
CA VAL A 8 20.82 8.19 25.16
C VAL A 8 22.26 8.70 25.11
N ASN A 9 22.97 8.65 26.22
CA ASN A 9 24.40 8.95 26.38
C ASN A 9 25.05 7.96 27.36
N GLU A 10 26.37 8.05 27.57
CA GLU A 10 27.10 7.12 28.44
C GLU A 10 26.62 7.15 29.90
N ASP A 11 26.25 8.33 30.41
CA ASP A 11 25.84 8.51 31.80
C ASP A 11 24.44 7.96 32.11
N ASN A 12 23.55 7.90 31.11
CA ASN A 12 22.14 7.48 31.28
C ASN A 12 21.79 6.15 30.59
N PHE A 13 22.74 5.53 29.88
CA PHE A 13 22.47 4.32 29.10
C PHE A 13 21.95 3.16 29.96
N GLU A 14 22.60 2.88 31.09
CA GLU A 14 22.24 1.76 31.96
C GLU A 14 20.83 1.92 32.53
N GLU A 15 20.52 3.11 33.05
CA GLU A 15 19.19 3.43 33.60
C GLU A 15 18.11 3.34 32.53
N LEU A 16 18.34 3.91 31.34
CA LEU A 16 17.38 3.87 30.24
C LEU A 16 17.16 2.45 29.71
N LEU A 17 18.21 1.62 29.70
CA LEU A 17 18.10 0.22 29.29
C LEU A 17 17.23 -0.58 30.28
N LEU A 18 17.51 -0.48 31.58
CA LEU A 18 16.71 -1.13 32.63
C LEU A 18 15.26 -0.65 32.62
N LYS A 19 15.05 0.66 32.46
CA LYS A 19 13.71 1.25 32.34
C LYS A 19 12.96 0.66 31.15
N SER A 20 13.55 0.67 29.95
CA SER A 20 12.90 0.15 28.75
C SER A 20 12.59 -1.35 28.83
N ALA A 21 13.46 -2.15 29.46
CA ALA A 21 13.22 -3.57 29.67
C ALA A 21 12.03 -3.83 30.62
N ASN A 22 11.92 -3.07 31.70
CA ASN A 22 10.78 -3.14 32.61
C ASN A 22 9.47 -2.71 31.92
N GLU A 23 9.50 -1.65 31.12
CA GLU A 23 8.34 -1.22 30.33
C GLU A 23 7.86 -2.31 29.35
N ILE A 24 8.77 -3.09 28.78
CA ILE A 24 8.42 -4.26 27.95
C ILE A 24 7.77 -5.37 28.79
N LEU A 25 8.29 -5.66 29.99
CA LEU A 25 7.70 -6.67 30.88
C LEU A 25 6.28 -6.29 31.31
N GLU A 26 6.07 -5.03 31.71
CA GLU A 26 4.74 -4.48 32.02
C GLU A 26 3.80 -4.61 30.81
N HIS A 27 4.32 -4.41 29.59
CA HIS A 27 3.54 -4.55 28.37
C HIS A 27 3.09 -5.98 28.11
N VAL A 28 4.01 -6.94 28.23
CA VAL A 28 3.72 -8.37 28.04
C VAL A 28 2.75 -8.88 29.12
N ARG A 29 2.82 -8.34 30.33
CA ARG A 29 1.89 -8.66 31.44
C ARG A 29 0.51 -8.00 31.31
N GLY A 30 0.33 -7.08 30.37
CA GLY A 30 -0.91 -6.31 30.20
C GLY A 30 -1.10 -5.20 31.24
N GLU A 31 -0.08 -4.93 32.06
CA GLU A 31 -0.06 -3.85 33.07
C GLU A 31 0.17 -2.48 32.41
N ARG A 32 0.72 -2.48 31.19
CA ARG A 32 0.97 -1.29 30.38
C ARG A 32 0.67 -1.55 28.90
N GLN A 33 0.14 -0.55 28.20
CA GLN A 33 0.04 -0.58 26.74
C GLN A 33 1.13 0.30 26.15
N LEU A 34 2.14 -0.29 25.53
CA LEU A 34 3.13 0.45 24.77
C LEU A 34 2.56 0.87 23.42
N LYS A 35 3.08 1.98 22.87
CA LYS A 35 2.77 2.38 21.50
C LYS A 35 3.44 1.40 20.54
N SER A 36 2.72 0.34 20.21
CA SER A 36 3.16 -0.67 19.27
C SER A 36 2.73 -0.27 17.86
N HIS A 37 3.71 -0.01 16.99
CA HIS A 37 3.46 -0.01 15.56
C HIS A 37 3.56 -1.47 15.11
N PHE A 38 2.43 -2.16 15.04
CA PHE A 38 2.39 -3.42 14.30
C PHE A 38 2.75 -3.08 12.86
N ALA A 39 3.95 -3.48 12.42
CA ALA A 39 4.24 -3.55 11.01
C ALA A 39 3.32 -4.63 10.44
N THR A 40 2.11 -4.24 10.02
CA THR A 40 1.21 -5.13 9.31
C THR A 40 2.01 -5.74 8.18
N LYS A 41 2.10 -7.06 8.13
CA LYS A 41 2.80 -7.74 7.03
C LYS A 41 2.12 -7.34 5.72
N ILE A 42 2.80 -6.52 4.93
CA ILE A 42 2.30 -6.10 3.63
C ILE A 42 2.49 -7.27 2.68
N ALA A 43 1.38 -7.86 2.21
CA ALA A 43 1.44 -8.93 1.22
C ALA A 43 2.00 -8.39 -0.10
N GLU A 44 2.79 -9.19 -0.82
CA GLU A 44 3.27 -8.83 -2.17
C GLU A 44 2.10 -8.54 -3.14
N PRO A 45 2.29 -7.67 -4.15
CA PRO A 45 1.27 -7.46 -5.18
C PRO A 45 0.98 -8.75 -5.93
N PRO A 46 -0.30 -9.03 -6.28
CA PRO A 46 -0.62 -10.20 -7.08
C PRO A 46 0.01 -10.10 -8.48
N MET A 47 0.33 -11.25 -9.08
CA MET A 47 0.76 -11.31 -10.47
C MET A 47 -0.45 -11.54 -11.38
N TYR A 48 -0.53 -10.76 -12.46
CA TYR A 48 -1.61 -10.88 -13.44
C TYR A 48 -1.13 -11.44 -14.76
N SER A 49 -1.89 -12.42 -15.29
CA SER A 49 -1.71 -12.87 -16.66
C SER A 49 -2.31 -11.87 -17.65
N LYS A 50 -1.78 -11.82 -18.87
CA LYS A 50 -2.29 -10.96 -19.96
C LYS A 50 -3.80 -11.11 -20.19
N ALA A 51 -4.32 -12.33 -20.10
CA ALA A 51 -5.74 -12.63 -20.26
C ALA A 51 -6.58 -12.08 -19.11
N LYS A 52 -6.05 -12.16 -17.87
CA LYS A 52 -6.74 -11.64 -16.68
C LYS A 52 -6.80 -10.11 -16.70
N ILE A 53 -5.72 -9.42 -17.11
CA ILE A 53 -5.71 -7.95 -17.28
C ILE A 53 -6.82 -7.53 -18.26
N LYS A 54 -6.85 -8.15 -19.45
CA LYS A 54 -7.88 -7.87 -20.46
C LYS A 54 -9.28 -8.16 -19.96
N LYS A 55 -9.47 -9.25 -19.21
CA LYS A 55 -10.77 -9.63 -18.64
C LYS A 55 -11.25 -8.60 -17.62
N ILE A 56 -10.38 -8.14 -16.71
CA ILE A 56 -10.75 -7.14 -15.70
C ILE A 56 -11.13 -5.82 -16.38
N ARG A 57 -10.34 -5.34 -17.34
CA ARG A 57 -10.69 -4.13 -18.09
C ARG A 57 -12.05 -4.27 -18.77
N ALA A 58 -12.28 -5.40 -19.44
CA ALA A 58 -13.54 -5.65 -20.15
C ALA A 58 -14.73 -5.76 -19.19
N SER A 59 -14.58 -6.35 -18.00
CA SER A 59 -15.66 -6.41 -17.00
C SER A 59 -16.02 -5.04 -16.42
N LEU A 60 -15.08 -4.09 -16.46
CA LEU A 60 -15.34 -2.69 -16.07
C LEU A 60 -15.95 -1.86 -17.21
N GLY A 61 -16.12 -2.43 -18.40
CA GLY A 61 -16.67 -1.72 -19.57
C GLY A 61 -15.74 -0.66 -20.16
N LEU A 62 -14.44 -0.67 -19.82
CA LEU A 62 -13.51 0.39 -20.18
C LEU A 62 -12.80 0.12 -21.51
N SER A 63 -12.57 1.16 -22.30
CA SER A 63 -11.64 1.11 -23.43
C SER A 63 -10.19 0.99 -22.93
N GLN A 64 -9.26 0.56 -23.79
CA GLN A 64 -7.83 0.52 -23.41
C GLN A 64 -7.29 1.91 -23.06
N ALA A 65 -7.80 2.97 -23.69
CA ALA A 65 -7.36 4.34 -23.41
C ALA A 65 -7.85 4.83 -22.04
N VAL A 66 -9.12 4.59 -21.69
CA VAL A 66 -9.67 4.93 -20.37
C VAL A 66 -9.03 4.06 -19.28
N PHE A 67 -8.74 2.80 -19.59
CA PHE A 67 -7.99 1.95 -18.65
C PHE A 67 -6.57 2.47 -18.44
N ALA A 68 -5.92 2.98 -19.48
CA ALA A 68 -4.56 3.54 -19.37
C ALA A 68 -4.51 4.80 -18.49
N SER A 69 -5.55 5.66 -18.54
CA SER A 69 -5.60 6.87 -17.72
C SER A 69 -5.67 6.55 -16.22
N ILE A 70 -6.32 5.45 -15.83
CA ILE A 70 -6.36 4.99 -14.42
C ILE A 70 -4.95 4.76 -13.86
N PHE A 71 -4.04 4.23 -14.67
CA PHE A 71 -2.66 3.94 -14.26
C PHE A 71 -1.68 5.08 -14.57
N GLY A 72 -2.13 6.18 -15.21
CA GLY A 72 -1.24 7.24 -15.69
C GLY A 72 -0.23 6.77 -16.74
N VAL A 73 -0.60 5.80 -17.59
CA VAL A 73 0.27 5.24 -18.63
C VAL A 73 -0.30 5.46 -20.02
N THR A 74 0.48 5.12 -21.05
CA THR A 74 0.02 5.18 -22.44
C THR A 74 -0.88 4.00 -22.79
N THR A 75 -1.79 4.18 -23.74
CA THR A 75 -2.62 3.08 -24.30
C THR A 75 -1.77 1.93 -24.83
N SER A 76 -0.60 2.23 -25.41
CA SER A 76 0.36 1.23 -25.88
C SER A 76 0.90 0.35 -24.75
N ALA A 77 1.09 0.89 -23.53
CA ALA A 77 1.50 0.10 -22.38
C ALA A 77 0.43 -0.95 -22.01
N VAL A 78 -0.85 -0.54 -21.95
CA VAL A 78 -1.98 -1.45 -21.72
C VAL A 78 -2.06 -2.51 -22.80
N GLN A 79 -1.91 -2.13 -24.07
CA GLN A 79 -1.89 -3.07 -25.19
C GLN A 79 -0.76 -4.10 -25.05
N HIS A 80 0.46 -3.67 -24.71
CA HIS A 80 1.59 -4.58 -24.48
C HIS A 80 1.32 -5.54 -23.31
N TRP A 81 0.66 -5.10 -22.25
CA TRP A 81 0.28 -5.97 -21.13
C TRP A 81 -0.78 -7.01 -21.54
N GLU A 82 -1.84 -6.58 -22.25
CA GLU A 82 -2.91 -7.48 -22.70
C GLU A 82 -2.47 -8.48 -23.78
N GLN A 83 -1.45 -8.14 -24.56
CA GLN A 83 -0.83 -9.02 -25.54
C GLN A 83 0.25 -9.93 -24.93
N GLY A 84 0.76 -9.58 -23.75
CA GLY A 84 1.87 -10.25 -23.08
C GLY A 84 3.24 -9.92 -23.66
N LEU A 85 3.36 -8.81 -24.36
CA LEU A 85 4.64 -8.26 -24.84
C LEU A 85 5.45 -7.65 -23.69
N ARG A 86 4.76 -7.20 -22.63
CA ARG A 86 5.37 -6.74 -21.38
C ARG A 86 4.58 -7.22 -20.18
N VAL A 87 5.27 -7.43 -19.06
CA VAL A 87 4.64 -7.71 -17.76
C VAL A 87 4.18 -6.39 -17.14
N MET A 88 3.02 -6.40 -16.50
CA MET A 88 2.53 -5.25 -15.73
C MET A 88 3.45 -5.05 -14.49
N PRO A 89 3.95 -3.84 -14.24
CA PRO A 89 4.83 -3.58 -13.11
C PRO A 89 4.09 -3.71 -11.78
N ALA A 90 4.80 -4.10 -10.72
CA ALA A 90 4.24 -4.38 -9.40
C ALA A 90 3.32 -3.27 -8.83
N PRO A 91 3.62 -1.96 -8.98
CA PRO A 91 2.70 -0.90 -8.55
C PRO A 91 1.36 -0.90 -9.31
N ALA A 92 1.38 -1.15 -10.63
CA ALA A 92 0.16 -1.25 -11.42
C ALA A 92 -0.64 -2.51 -11.04
N CYS A 93 0.04 -3.63 -10.76
CA CYS A 93 -0.63 -4.81 -10.21
C CYS A 93 -1.29 -4.53 -8.86
N ARG A 94 -0.63 -3.75 -7.98
CA ARG A 94 -1.24 -3.35 -6.70
C ARG A 94 -2.51 -2.53 -6.92
N LEU A 95 -2.46 -1.52 -7.79
CA LEU A 95 -3.63 -0.69 -8.09
C LEU A 95 -4.75 -1.52 -8.71
N LEU A 96 -4.43 -2.42 -9.64
CA LEU A 96 -5.42 -3.34 -10.23
C LEU A 96 -6.08 -4.24 -9.17
N SER A 97 -5.32 -4.67 -8.15
CA SER A 97 -5.88 -5.46 -7.04
C SER A 97 -6.82 -4.66 -6.14
N MET A 98 -6.59 -3.34 -6.01
CA MET A 98 -7.51 -2.44 -5.30
C MET A 98 -8.79 -2.26 -6.10
N ILE A 99 -8.67 -2.04 -7.42
CA ILE A 99 -9.82 -1.91 -8.34
C ILE A 99 -10.67 -3.19 -8.38
N GLU A 100 -10.06 -4.37 -8.38
CA GLU A 100 -10.82 -5.64 -8.32
C GLU A 100 -11.60 -5.80 -7.02
N LYS A 101 -11.12 -5.21 -5.92
CA LYS A 101 -11.76 -5.30 -4.60
C LYS A 101 -12.85 -4.25 -4.42
N ASP A 102 -12.58 -3.02 -4.84
CA ASP A 102 -13.46 -1.87 -4.65
C ASP A 102 -13.21 -0.82 -5.75
N PRO A 103 -13.82 -1.01 -6.94
CA PRO A 103 -13.60 -0.13 -8.08
C PRO A 103 -14.19 1.26 -7.85
N GLU A 104 -15.32 1.37 -7.16
CA GLU A 104 -16.02 2.63 -6.91
C GLU A 104 -15.15 3.58 -6.08
N THR A 105 -14.64 3.10 -4.93
CA THR A 105 -13.76 3.90 -4.07
C THR A 105 -12.48 4.32 -4.81
N VAL A 106 -11.88 3.41 -5.59
CA VAL A 106 -10.66 3.77 -6.32
C VAL A 106 -10.94 4.82 -7.39
N PHE A 107 -12.06 4.73 -8.11
CA PHE A 107 -12.43 5.70 -9.13
C PHE A 107 -12.77 7.06 -8.55
N ASP A 108 -13.46 7.11 -7.41
CA ASP A 108 -13.72 8.34 -6.66
C ASP A 108 -12.41 9.04 -6.29
N LEU A 109 -11.46 8.30 -5.70
CA LEU A 109 -10.16 8.82 -5.26
C LEU A 109 -9.25 9.35 -6.38
N ILE A 110 -9.43 8.90 -7.61
CA ILE A 110 -8.61 9.32 -8.76
C ILE A 110 -9.39 10.21 -9.75
N SER A 111 -10.66 10.50 -9.45
CA SER A 111 -11.47 11.41 -10.25
C SER A 111 -11.13 12.86 -9.94
N ASP A 112 -11.10 13.72 -10.96
CA ASP A 112 -10.95 15.16 -10.75
C ASP A 112 -12.32 15.77 -10.42
N ASP A 113 -12.42 16.51 -9.31
CA ASP A 113 -13.61 17.30 -8.91
C ASP A 113 -14.07 18.34 -9.96
N LYS A 114 -13.28 18.58 -11.02
CA LYS A 114 -13.54 19.62 -12.03
C LYS A 114 -14.28 19.14 -13.27
N ALA A 115 -14.74 17.90 -13.31
CA ALA A 115 -15.64 17.41 -14.34
C ALA A 115 -17.11 17.45 -13.86
N SER A 116 -17.63 18.65 -13.63
CA SER A 116 -19.06 18.96 -13.51
C SER A 116 -19.35 20.30 -14.14
#